data_AF-A0A8T7FCY0-F1
#
_entry.id   AF-A0A8T7FCY0-F1
#
_cell.length_a   1.000
_cell.length_b   1.000
_cell.length_c   1.000
_cell.angle_alpha   90.00
_cell.angle_beta   90.00
_cell.angle_gamma   90.00
#
_symmetry.space_group_name_H-M   'P 1'
#
loop_
_entity.id
_entity.type
_entity.pdbx_description
1 polymer ?
#
loop_
_entity_poly.entity_id
_entity_poly.type
_entity_poly.pdbx_seq_one_letter_code
_entity_poly.pdbx_strand_id
1 'polypeptide(L)'
;MKDTIDFPRLFLEMFVWEKLNTKEEFEFNSGLNILHGKTQADRTILLRLIRYALGGSFERIDSKILDASIKVTLKISANGEIVTFTRSCQQPNAKLEIEDKDGRRSLSIQEISPYLLEKLGLPQVITRTTDREGNRRDNPLSFNDLARAFVIDRDISYSAILAQVYERPFIEIVKIMFGLTTQEIADTENSIRRKEAEILELRQSIISIQTFLKRLDVPTLIEIESRRNGILEGLARLTQEEQELRQNVRTSIEGEVSTYGPAKNELLNKRKELEEKQRELLNLFDQKREKQDIKSLLSEEVKRLERHISSHYVISTFTFTICPRCSQEVTSEMHQRESDGLCSLCGRSLAEHNDSESWEKSIRDTKQSIKEVDILLVDHEKRIEQLQKDIKPLASEIEDLEKKLERETSQYVSPIVEHLGLIVSARVSAERELSKLEYEKQQRELAIHYQEYDLPKIQKELDEVKRELTDLKNKLGNPSEYYNAFITHFRTFLNRVDLDQPVEVVEWDAKTFLPLINGQSYKKMIGFDLVITVMAFHYAILAMGVNEPKVRSGHPKLLIIDEPQQQKMGKERYLQVLNQFIQLAEENKAKVQIIVATDTRDIPTNAKPYGIEIR
;
A
#
# COMPACT_ATOMS: atom_id res chain seq x y z
N MET A 1 -2.19 38.25 27.11
CA MET A 1 -0.99 37.54 26.63
C MET A 1 -1.47 36.20 26.12
N LYS A 2 -1.61 36.04 24.79
CA LYS A 2 -1.98 34.75 24.19
C LYS A 2 -0.67 34.01 23.96
N ASP A 3 -0.53 32.85 24.59
CA ASP A 3 0.63 31.97 24.45
C ASP A 3 0.97 31.79 22.96
N THR A 4 2.12 32.34 22.57
CA THR A 4 2.69 32.12 21.25
C THR A 4 3.03 30.63 21.14
N ILE A 5 2.18 29.92 20.41
CA ILE A 5 2.30 28.50 20.07
C ILE A 5 3.65 28.30 19.37
N ASP A 6 4.65 27.83 20.12
CA ASP A 6 6.01 27.55 19.66
C ASP A 6 6.17 26.02 19.55
N PHE A 7 5.41 25.45 18.62
CA PHE A 7 5.47 24.04 18.22
C PHE A 7 5.84 23.97 16.74
N PRO A 8 6.55 22.92 16.29
CA PRO A 8 6.98 21.73 17.02
C PRO A 8 8.29 21.93 17.81
N ARG A 9 8.41 21.31 18.98
CA ARG A 9 9.64 21.28 19.80
C ARG A 9 9.96 19.86 20.27
N LEU A 10 11.19 19.43 20.05
CA LEU A 10 11.72 18.15 20.48
C LEU A 10 13.03 18.37 21.22
N PHE A 11 13.09 18.08 22.52
CA PHE A 11 14.35 18.06 23.28
C PHE A 11 14.66 16.65 23.75
N LEU A 12 15.92 16.25 23.65
CA LEU A 12 16.47 15.11 24.36
C LEU A 12 16.74 15.56 25.80
N GLU A 13 16.28 14.79 26.77
CA GLU A 13 16.49 15.07 28.20
C GLU A 13 17.59 14.16 28.74
N MET A 14 17.49 12.87 28.44
CA MET A 14 18.41 11.87 28.95
C MET A 14 18.49 10.68 28.00
N PHE A 15 19.69 10.15 27.79
CA PHE A 15 19.93 8.92 27.08
C PHE A 15 20.68 7.94 27.97
N VAL A 16 20.21 6.70 27.99
CA VAL A 16 20.79 5.60 28.77
C VAL A 16 21.16 4.48 27.82
N TRP A 17 22.43 4.11 27.83
CA TRP A 17 22.97 2.98 27.09
C TRP A 17 23.34 1.85 28.05
N GLU A 18 22.56 0.77 28.01
CA GLU A 18 22.81 -0.41 28.83
C GLU A 18 23.58 -1.44 28.01
N LYS A 19 24.83 -1.68 28.40
CA LYS A 19 25.73 -2.71 27.85
C LYS A 19 25.69 -3.95 28.74
N LEU A 20 26.26 -5.06 28.28
CA LEU A 20 26.28 -6.32 29.06
C LEU A 20 26.84 -6.18 30.48
N ASN A 21 27.86 -5.32 30.67
CA ASN A 21 28.57 -5.18 31.94
C ASN A 21 28.56 -3.76 32.52
N THR A 22 28.08 -2.78 31.76
CA THR A 22 28.15 -1.36 32.14
C THR A 22 26.90 -0.61 31.69
N LYS A 23 26.64 0.50 32.35
CA LYS A 23 25.55 1.42 32.01
C LYS A 23 26.14 2.81 31.87
N GLU A 24 25.86 3.47 30.76
CA GLU A 24 26.26 4.85 30.49
C GLU A 24 25.03 5.73 30.41
N GLU A 25 25.07 6.87 31.09
CA GLU A 25 23.97 7.82 31.16
C GLU A 25 24.48 9.19 30.70
N PHE A 26 23.69 9.83 29.84
CA PHE A 26 24.00 11.13 29.24
C PHE A 26 22.81 12.05 29.42
N GLU A 27 23.00 13.15 30.13
CA GLU A 27 21.99 14.20 30.30
C GLU A 27 22.21 15.30 29.26
N PHE A 28 21.13 15.79 28.69
CA PHE A 28 21.15 16.84 27.67
C PHE A 28 20.47 18.09 28.19
N ASN A 29 21.08 19.24 27.92
CA ASN A 29 20.55 20.54 28.30
C ASN A 29 19.82 21.20 27.11
N SER A 30 18.97 22.18 27.40
CA SER A 30 18.47 23.09 26.36
C SER A 30 19.60 24.04 25.89
N GLY A 31 19.48 24.58 24.67
CA GLY A 31 20.51 25.39 24.04
C GLY A 31 21.58 24.52 23.38
N LEU A 32 22.80 24.51 23.91
CA LEU A 32 23.95 23.83 23.30
C LEU A 32 24.40 22.61 24.11
N ASN A 33 24.74 21.53 23.41
CA ASN A 33 25.42 20.35 23.95
C ASN A 33 26.57 19.98 23.02
N ILE A 34 27.76 19.79 23.58
CA ILE A 34 28.95 19.37 22.82
C ILE A 34 29.35 17.97 23.24
N LEU A 35 29.09 16.99 22.38
CA LEU A 35 29.53 15.62 22.58
C LEU A 35 31.00 15.51 22.18
N HIS A 36 31.87 15.19 23.14
CA HIS A 36 33.29 15.00 22.89
C HIS A 36 33.79 13.72 23.56
N GLY A 37 34.95 13.21 23.17
CA GLY A 37 35.43 11.92 23.68
C GLY A 37 36.62 11.38 22.93
N LYS A 38 37.09 10.20 23.33
CA LYS A 38 38.36 9.62 22.86
C LYS A 38 38.39 9.33 21.37
N THR A 39 37.32 8.77 20.82
CA THR A 39 37.28 8.43 19.40
C THR A 39 36.09 9.05 18.69
N GLN A 40 36.32 9.33 17.41
CA GLN A 40 35.32 9.75 16.44
C GLN A 40 34.22 8.69 16.25
N ALA A 41 34.57 7.40 16.32
CA ALA A 41 33.59 6.33 16.18
C ALA A 41 32.57 6.35 17.32
N ASP A 42 33.01 6.50 18.57
CA ASP A 42 32.14 6.42 19.75
C ASP A 42 31.07 7.53 19.74
N ARG A 43 31.43 8.74 19.32
CA ARG A 43 30.51 9.87 19.15
C ARG A 43 29.42 9.57 18.12
N THR A 44 29.82 9.12 16.94
CA THR A 44 28.88 8.75 15.87
C THR A 44 27.97 7.59 16.30
N ILE A 45 28.50 6.60 17.02
CA ILE A 45 27.74 5.46 17.55
C ILE A 45 26.66 5.95 18.53
N LEU A 46 26.99 6.84 19.47
CA LEU A 46 26.02 7.40 20.41
C LEU A 46 24.87 8.10 19.67
N LEU A 47 25.17 8.95 18.70
CA LEU A 47 24.16 9.63 17.90
C LEU A 47 23.28 8.65 17.10
N ARG A 48 23.86 7.56 16.59
CA ARG A 48 23.10 6.50 15.91
C ARG A 48 22.19 5.74 16.87
N LEU A 49 22.64 5.47 18.09
CA LEU A 49 21.83 4.82 19.11
C LEU A 49 20.66 5.72 19.57
N ILE A 50 20.86 7.03 19.64
CA ILE A 50 19.77 8.00 19.87
C ILE A 50 18.73 7.92 18.74
N ARG A 51 19.17 7.94 17.48
CA ARG A 51 18.26 7.78 16.32
C ARG A 51 17.55 6.43 16.33
N TYR A 52 18.25 5.37 16.74
CA TYR A 52 17.69 4.04 16.89
C TYR A 52 16.58 3.98 17.96
N ALA A 53 16.75 4.70 19.07
CA ALA A 53 15.70 4.86 20.08
C ALA A 53 14.47 5.64 19.55
N LEU A 54 14.67 6.57 18.61
CA LEU A 54 13.60 7.30 17.92
C LEU A 54 12.95 6.52 16.75
N GLY A 55 13.16 5.20 16.68
CA GLY A 55 12.59 4.33 15.65
C GLY A 55 13.41 4.23 14.37
N GLY A 56 14.65 4.73 14.34
CA GLY A 56 15.59 4.56 13.23
C GLY A 56 16.00 3.10 12.99
N SER A 57 16.49 2.79 11.79
CA SER A 57 16.99 1.46 11.44
C SER A 57 18.29 1.12 12.19
N PHE A 58 18.46 -0.14 12.57
CA PHE A 58 19.69 -0.66 13.20
C PHE A 58 20.81 -0.96 12.19
N GLU A 59 20.52 -0.97 10.88
CA GLU A 59 21.46 -1.38 9.82
C GLU A 59 22.78 -0.58 9.77
N ARG A 60 22.78 0.64 10.33
CA ARG A 60 23.95 1.52 10.37
C ARG A 60 24.74 1.43 11.68
N ILE A 61 24.31 0.57 12.60
CA ILE A 61 25.00 0.29 13.86
C ILE A 61 25.79 -1.00 13.66
N ASP A 62 27.06 -1.01 14.05
CA ASP A 62 27.90 -2.21 13.98
C ASP A 62 27.26 -3.34 14.81
N SER A 63 27.17 -4.55 14.23
CA SER A 63 26.54 -5.69 14.89
C SER A 63 27.23 -6.03 16.21
N LYS A 64 28.56 -5.87 16.31
CA LYS A 64 29.29 -6.12 17.56
C LYS A 64 28.86 -5.18 18.68
N ILE A 65 28.49 -3.95 18.34
CA ILE A 65 28.01 -2.96 19.31
C ILE A 65 26.61 -3.33 19.77
N LEU A 66 25.74 -3.73 18.83
CA LEU A 66 24.39 -4.22 19.16
C LEU A 66 24.45 -5.47 20.04
N ASP A 67 25.30 -6.44 19.69
CA ASP A 67 25.48 -7.69 20.44
C ASP A 67 26.02 -7.45 21.86
N ALA A 68 26.87 -6.43 22.03
CA ALA A 68 27.39 -6.00 23.33
C ALA A 68 26.40 -5.12 24.13
N SER A 69 25.27 -4.74 23.53
CA SER A 69 24.26 -3.84 24.11
C SER A 69 22.99 -4.62 24.49
N ILE A 70 22.43 -4.33 25.65
CA ILE A 70 21.17 -4.92 26.11
C ILE A 70 20.00 -4.11 25.54
N LYS A 71 19.97 -2.81 25.88
CA LYS A 71 18.91 -1.89 25.48
C LYS A 71 19.38 -0.44 25.51
N VAL A 72 18.65 0.41 24.82
CA VAL A 72 18.77 1.87 24.91
C VAL A 72 17.48 2.46 25.43
N THR A 73 17.59 3.49 26.27
CA THR A 73 16.45 4.26 26.74
C THR A 73 16.68 5.73 26.46
N LEU A 74 15.73 6.38 25.78
CA LEU A 74 15.78 7.80 25.45
C LEU A 74 14.56 8.48 26.05
N LYS A 75 14.80 9.43 26.94
CA LYS A 75 13.80 10.34 27.47
C LYS A 75 13.84 11.64 26.66
N ILE A 76 12.70 12.03 26.11
CA ILE A 76 12.53 13.26 25.37
C ILE A 76 11.41 14.12 25.97
N SER A 77 11.43 15.40 25.63
CA SER A 77 10.31 16.32 25.77
C SER A 77 9.80 16.69 24.37
N ALA A 78 8.60 16.25 24.03
CA ALA A 78 7.93 16.55 22.78
C ALA A 78 6.80 17.54 23.07
N ASN A 79 6.92 18.78 22.59
CA ASN A 79 5.97 19.86 22.85
C ASN A 79 5.67 20.09 24.34
N GLY A 80 6.64 19.80 25.22
CA GLY A 80 6.51 19.87 26.68
C GLY A 80 5.98 18.60 27.34
N GLU A 81 5.53 17.60 26.57
CA GLU A 81 5.18 16.28 27.10
C GLU A 81 6.42 15.38 27.19
N ILE A 82 6.65 14.80 28.36
CA ILE A 82 7.74 13.86 28.57
C ILE A 82 7.33 12.50 27.99
N VAL A 83 8.20 11.94 27.14
CA VAL A 83 8.03 10.62 26.57
C VAL A 83 9.35 9.85 26.71
N THR A 84 9.27 8.61 27.18
CA THR A 84 10.42 7.71 27.30
C THR A 84 10.28 6.57 26.31
N PHE A 85 11.31 6.35 25.49
CA PHE A 85 11.43 5.28 24.51
C PHE A 85 12.45 4.27 25.00
N THR A 86 12.08 3.00 25.13
CA THR A 86 12.99 1.91 25.47
C THR A 86 12.99 0.88 24.36
N ARG A 87 14.17 0.62 23.79
CA ARG A 87 14.35 -0.31 22.68
C ARG A 87 15.43 -1.33 22.97
N SER A 88 15.13 -2.61 22.75
CA SER A 88 16.10 -3.70 22.87
C SER A 88 17.16 -3.63 21.76
N CYS A 89 18.42 -3.86 22.11
CA CYS A 89 19.50 -4.04 21.13
C CYS A 89 19.69 -5.50 20.73
N GLN A 90 19.29 -6.44 21.61
CA GLN A 90 19.34 -7.89 21.36
C GLN A 90 18.21 -8.37 20.45
N GLN A 91 17.08 -7.67 20.44
CA GLN A 91 15.93 -7.96 19.58
C GLN A 91 15.52 -6.70 18.80
N PRO A 92 16.26 -6.30 17.74
CA PRO A 92 16.05 -5.01 17.09
C PRO A 92 14.70 -4.82 16.39
N ASN A 93 14.05 -5.92 16.05
CA ASN A 93 12.73 -5.98 15.41
C ASN A 93 11.58 -6.13 16.42
N ALA A 94 11.88 -6.27 17.72
CA ALA A 94 10.85 -6.29 18.75
C ALA A 94 10.12 -4.94 18.81
N LYS A 95 8.91 -4.97 19.38
CA LYS A 95 8.18 -3.75 19.67
C LYS A 95 8.96 -2.88 20.65
N LEU A 96 8.89 -1.58 20.47
CA LEU A 96 9.52 -0.57 21.30
C LEU A 96 8.56 -0.20 22.44
N GLU A 97 9.09 -0.13 23.65
CA GLU A 97 8.33 0.29 24.83
C GLU A 97 8.29 1.82 24.94
N ILE A 98 7.10 2.38 25.11
CA ILE A 98 6.87 3.80 25.27
C ILE A 98 6.19 4.04 26.59
N GLU A 99 6.69 5.01 27.34
CA GLU A 99 6.07 5.53 28.55
C GLU A 99 5.82 7.04 28.36
N ASP A 100 4.54 7.42 28.34
CA ASP A 100 4.09 8.81 28.32
C ASP A 100 3.03 9.05 29.40
N LYS A 101 2.33 10.19 29.34
CA LYS A 101 1.26 10.54 30.29
C LYS A 101 0.10 9.53 30.32
N ASP A 102 -0.12 8.79 29.24
CA ASP A 102 -1.22 7.84 29.09
C ASP A 102 -0.84 6.43 29.60
N GLY A 103 0.43 6.25 29.99
CA GLY A 103 0.97 5.04 30.59
C GLY A 103 1.99 4.33 29.70
N ARG A 104 2.23 3.04 30.03
CA ARG A 104 3.18 2.20 29.28
C ARG A 104 2.48 1.42 28.18
N ARG A 105 3.02 1.49 26.96
CA ARG A 105 2.55 0.74 25.79
C ARG A 105 3.72 0.23 24.95
N SER A 106 3.45 -0.73 24.09
CA SER A 106 4.44 -1.32 23.20
C SER A 106 4.00 -1.12 21.75
N LEU A 107 4.78 -0.35 20.97
CA LEU A 107 4.50 -0.01 19.59
C LEU A 107 5.46 -0.73 18.64
N SER A 108 4.96 -1.18 17.49
CA SER A 108 5.82 -1.66 16.41
C SER A 108 6.60 -0.50 15.78
N ILE A 109 7.69 -0.82 15.07
CA ILE A 109 8.54 0.18 14.40
C ILE A 109 7.73 1.08 13.44
N GLN A 110 6.71 0.51 12.79
CA GLN A 110 5.85 1.25 11.85
C GLN A 110 4.92 2.25 12.56
N GLU A 111 4.53 1.96 13.81
CA GLU A 111 3.65 2.82 14.63
C GLU A 111 4.41 3.96 15.33
N ILE A 112 5.74 3.83 15.52
CA ILE A 112 6.57 4.88 16.15
C ILE A 112 6.56 6.17 15.36
N SER A 113 6.63 6.08 14.03
CA SER A 113 6.70 7.27 13.20
C SER A 113 5.41 8.10 13.26
N PRO A 114 4.21 7.54 12.98
CA PRO A 114 2.95 8.26 13.18
C PRO A 114 2.81 8.84 14.60
N TYR A 115 3.20 8.06 15.62
CA TYR A 115 3.15 8.50 17.01
C TYR A 115 4.03 9.74 17.28
N LEU A 116 5.28 9.75 16.81
CA LEU A 116 6.18 10.91 16.97
C LEU A 116 5.69 12.13 16.18
N LEU A 117 5.18 11.92 14.96
CA LEU A 117 4.62 13.00 14.16
C LEU A 117 3.41 13.63 14.87
N GLU A 118 2.51 12.81 15.39
CA GLU A 118 1.34 13.27 16.17
C GLU A 118 1.75 14.03 17.43
N LYS A 119 2.65 13.46 18.25
CA LYS A 119 3.14 14.13 19.47
C LYS A 119 3.82 15.47 19.20
N LEU A 120 4.49 15.61 18.06
CA LEU A 120 5.10 16.86 17.64
C LEU A 120 4.12 17.81 16.92
N GLY A 121 2.93 17.36 16.53
CA GLY A 121 1.99 18.15 15.73
C GLY A 121 2.47 18.35 14.28
N LEU A 122 3.25 17.40 13.76
CA LEU A 122 3.76 17.38 12.40
C LEU A 122 2.77 16.65 11.46
N PRO A 123 2.61 17.14 10.22
CA PRO A 123 1.66 16.57 9.27
C PRO A 123 2.06 15.17 8.78
N GLN A 124 1.08 14.29 8.61
CA GLN A 124 1.28 12.98 8.00
C GLN A 124 1.12 13.04 6.46
N VAL A 125 2.25 13.21 5.77
CA VAL A 125 2.28 13.34 4.30
C VAL A 125 2.62 12.01 3.65
N ILE A 126 1.82 11.61 2.65
CA ILE A 126 2.13 10.47 1.79
C ILE A 126 2.90 10.94 0.57
N THR A 127 3.79 10.11 0.02
CA THR A 127 4.50 10.39 -1.24
C THR A 127 4.34 9.22 -2.19
N ARG A 128 4.29 9.49 -3.50
CA ARG A 128 4.32 8.42 -4.51
C ARG A 128 5.75 8.12 -4.88
N THR A 129 6.19 6.91 -4.57
CA THR A 129 7.46 6.36 -5.02
C THR A 129 7.20 5.26 -6.04
N THR A 130 8.05 5.20 -7.06
CA THR A 130 8.06 4.08 -7.99
C THR A 130 9.03 3.03 -7.45
N ASP A 131 8.58 1.79 -7.29
CA ASP A 131 9.50 0.70 -6.95
C ASP A 131 10.39 0.33 -8.15
N ARG A 132 11.35 -0.58 -7.93
CA ARG A 132 12.29 -1.01 -8.97
C ARG A 132 11.61 -1.69 -10.16
N GLU A 133 10.38 -2.15 -9.98
CA GLU A 133 9.56 -2.84 -10.98
C GLU A 133 8.64 -1.89 -11.75
N GLY A 134 8.69 -0.58 -11.44
CA GLY A 134 7.88 0.44 -12.10
C GLY A 134 6.51 0.64 -11.46
N ASN A 135 6.17 -0.08 -10.39
CA ASN A 135 4.88 0.04 -9.72
C ASN A 135 4.89 1.27 -8.81
N ARG A 136 3.80 2.04 -8.87
CA ARG A 136 3.61 3.20 -8.00
C ARG A 136 3.10 2.72 -6.64
N ARG A 137 3.81 3.08 -5.58
CA ARG A 137 3.40 2.82 -4.20
C ARG A 137 3.27 4.13 -3.45
N ASP A 138 2.22 4.20 -2.64
CA ASP A 138 2.04 5.25 -1.65
C ASP A 138 2.93 4.94 -0.45
N ASN A 139 3.84 5.85 -0.14
CA ASN A 139 4.81 5.72 0.93
C ASN A 139 4.67 6.91 1.91
N PRO A 140 4.17 6.70 3.14
CA PRO A 140 4.09 7.75 4.13
C PRO A 140 5.50 8.24 4.50
N LEU A 141 5.68 9.56 4.62
CA LEU A 141 6.92 10.12 5.14
C LEU A 141 7.07 9.75 6.61
N SER A 142 8.20 9.15 6.94
CA SER A 142 8.50 8.79 8.32
C SER A 142 9.14 9.95 9.09
N PHE A 143 9.07 9.93 10.42
CA PHE A 143 9.83 10.83 11.28
C PHE A 143 11.35 10.78 10.97
N ASN A 144 11.86 9.60 10.61
CA ASN A 144 13.26 9.44 10.20
C ASN A 144 13.57 10.08 8.84
N ASP A 145 12.58 10.21 7.95
CA ASP A 145 12.74 10.97 6.71
C ASP A 145 12.82 12.47 7.02
N LEU A 146 11.97 12.96 7.93
CA LEU A 146 12.03 14.35 8.42
C LEU A 146 13.33 14.67 9.15
N ALA A 147 13.92 13.69 9.85
CA ALA A 147 15.19 13.83 10.56
C ALA A 147 16.34 14.29 9.66
N ARG A 148 16.26 14.07 8.34
CA ARG A 148 17.25 14.57 7.38
C ARG A 148 17.32 16.09 7.30
N ALA A 149 16.30 16.81 7.76
CA ALA A 149 16.30 18.27 7.82
C ALA A 149 16.93 18.83 9.09
N PHE A 150 17.17 17.98 10.11
CA PHE A 150 17.65 18.41 11.42
C PHE A 150 18.72 17.50 12.04
N VAL A 151 19.22 16.53 11.29
CA VAL A 151 20.35 15.65 11.65
C VAL A 151 21.33 15.61 10.48
N ILE A 152 22.54 16.09 10.73
CA ILE A 152 23.66 16.04 9.79
C ILE A 152 24.53 14.84 10.19
N ASP A 153 24.52 13.79 9.36
CA ASP A 153 25.24 12.53 9.57
C ASP A 153 26.53 12.54 8.74
N ARG A 154 27.67 12.18 9.35
CA ARG A 154 28.98 12.21 8.70
C ARG A 154 29.11 11.28 7.50
N ASP A 155 28.46 10.11 7.57
CA ASP A 155 28.66 9.05 6.57
C ASP A 155 27.75 9.23 5.34
N ILE A 156 26.89 10.25 5.34
CA ILE A 156 26.14 10.66 4.16
C ILE A 156 26.96 11.74 3.47
N SER A 157 27.38 11.51 2.22
CA SER A 157 28.02 12.54 1.42
C SER A 157 27.18 13.83 1.47
N TYR A 158 27.78 14.98 1.74
CA TYR A 158 27.06 16.25 1.83
C TYR A 158 26.28 16.58 0.54
N SER A 159 26.79 16.08 -0.60
CA SER A 159 26.06 16.11 -1.88
C SER A 159 24.82 15.23 -1.88
N ALA A 160 24.79 14.15 -1.10
CA ALA A 160 23.72 13.18 -0.92
C ALA A 160 22.72 13.51 0.20
N ILE A 161 23.11 14.31 1.21
CA ILE A 161 22.24 14.68 2.36
C ILE A 161 20.89 15.24 1.88
N LEU A 162 20.90 16.02 0.80
CA LEU A 162 19.69 16.59 0.17
C LEU A 162 19.41 16.01 -1.24
N ALA A 163 20.14 14.98 -1.70
CA ALA A 163 20.01 14.44 -3.07
C ALA A 163 19.71 12.94 -3.19
N GLN A 164 19.88 12.13 -2.14
CA GLN A 164 19.72 10.67 -2.23
C GLN A 164 18.30 10.15 -2.03
N VAL A 165 17.30 11.02 -1.91
CA VAL A 165 15.90 10.61 -1.97
C VAL A 165 15.33 11.17 -3.25
N TYR A 166 14.59 10.34 -3.99
CA TYR A 166 13.71 10.74 -5.08
C TYR A 166 13.23 12.18 -4.84
N GLU A 167 13.42 13.10 -5.79
CA GLU A 167 13.30 14.56 -5.54
C GLU A 167 12.00 14.96 -4.82
N ARG A 168 10.93 14.16 -4.98
CA ARG A 168 9.60 14.37 -4.38
C ARG A 168 9.59 14.30 -2.85
N PRO A 169 10.01 13.22 -2.16
CA PRO A 169 10.12 13.20 -0.70
C PRO A 169 10.89 14.38 -0.09
N PHE A 170 11.98 14.82 -0.72
CA PHE A 170 12.76 15.94 -0.19
C PHE A 170 11.97 17.26 -0.23
N ILE A 171 11.30 17.55 -1.34
CA ILE A 171 10.42 18.72 -1.48
C ILE A 171 9.37 18.75 -0.37
N GLU A 172 8.74 17.60 -0.08
CA GLU A 172 7.74 17.50 0.98
C GLU A 172 8.35 17.70 2.38
N ILE A 173 9.54 17.16 2.66
CA ILE A 173 10.27 17.42 3.91
C ILE A 173 10.50 18.93 4.09
N VAL A 174 11.00 19.63 3.06
CA VAL A 174 11.26 21.07 3.14
C VAL A 174 9.97 21.86 3.34
N LYS A 175 8.88 21.51 2.64
CA LYS A 175 7.57 22.16 2.86
C LYS A 175 7.09 22.01 4.30
N ILE A 176 7.22 20.81 4.88
CA ILE A 176 6.87 20.56 6.29
C ILE A 176 7.73 21.44 7.20
N MET A 177 9.05 21.48 7.00
CA MET A 177 9.97 22.29 7.82
C MET A 177 9.69 23.79 7.71
N PHE A 178 9.30 24.25 6.53
CA PHE A 178 8.87 25.63 6.31
C PHE A 178 7.48 25.88 6.87
N GLY A 179 6.71 24.84 7.22
CA GLY A 179 5.31 24.95 7.66
C GLY A 179 4.35 25.32 6.54
N LEU A 180 4.74 25.04 5.28
CA LEU A 180 3.90 25.18 4.10
C LEU A 180 2.89 24.04 3.93
N THR A 181 3.06 22.97 4.72
CA THR A 181 2.15 21.83 4.79
C THR A 181 1.66 21.69 6.23
N THR A 182 0.38 21.92 6.47
CA THR A 182 -0.30 21.64 7.74
C THR A 182 -0.94 20.24 7.70
N GLN A 183 -1.40 19.72 8.85
CA GLN A 183 -2.12 18.43 8.89
C GLN A 183 -3.37 18.48 7.99
N GLU A 184 -4.14 19.57 8.06
CA GLU A 184 -5.31 19.79 7.18
C GLU A 184 -4.92 19.74 5.69
N ILE A 185 -3.86 20.45 5.29
CA ILE A 185 -3.38 20.44 3.89
C ILE A 185 -2.96 19.01 3.48
N ALA A 186 -2.23 18.31 4.35
CA ALA A 186 -1.78 16.95 4.09
C ALA A 186 -2.98 15.98 3.92
N ASP A 187 -3.99 16.08 4.78
CA ASP A 187 -5.19 15.25 4.72
C ASP A 187 -6.02 15.52 3.45
N THR A 188 -6.17 16.79 3.08
CA THR A 188 -6.84 17.19 1.83
C THR A 188 -6.06 16.69 0.61
N GLU A 189 -4.73 16.81 0.60
CA GLU A 189 -3.89 16.26 -0.49
C GLU A 189 -3.94 14.73 -0.56
N ASN A 190 -3.99 14.04 0.58
CA ASN A 190 -4.18 12.59 0.65
C ASN A 190 -5.59 12.18 0.16
N SER A 191 -6.62 12.97 0.48
CA SER A 191 -7.99 12.77 -0.01
C SER A 191 -8.07 12.91 -1.53
N ILE A 192 -7.45 13.95 -2.11
CA ILE A 192 -7.34 14.14 -3.56
C ILE A 192 -6.72 12.91 -4.21
N ARG A 193 -5.61 12.39 -3.67
CA ARG A 193 -4.93 11.21 -4.23
C ARG A 193 -5.80 9.97 -4.22
N ARG A 194 -6.54 9.72 -3.13
CA ARG A 194 -7.48 8.60 -3.01
C ARG A 194 -8.58 8.71 -4.05
N LYS A 195 -9.22 9.88 -4.18
CA LYS A 195 -10.26 10.13 -5.19
C LYS A 195 -9.75 10.02 -6.63
N GLU A 196 -8.52 10.48 -6.90
CA GLU A 196 -7.90 10.31 -8.22
C GLU A 196 -7.60 8.83 -8.55
N ALA A 197 -7.23 8.02 -7.56
CA ALA A 197 -7.07 6.58 -7.73
C ALA A 197 -8.42 5.89 -7.98
N GLU A 198 -9.45 6.25 -7.22
CA GLU A 198 -10.82 5.74 -7.38
C GLU A 198 -11.38 6.05 -8.77
N ILE A 199 -11.17 7.27 -9.28
CA ILE A 199 -11.54 7.65 -10.67
C ILE A 199 -10.81 6.79 -11.69
N LEU A 200 -9.53 6.50 -11.47
CA LEU A 200 -8.74 5.68 -12.40
C LEU A 200 -9.25 4.23 -12.42
N GLU A 201 -9.52 3.65 -11.25
CA GLU A 201 -10.07 2.30 -11.12
C GLU A 201 -11.47 2.19 -11.75
N LEU A 202 -12.35 3.16 -11.52
CA LEU A 202 -13.66 3.19 -12.15
C LEU A 202 -13.57 3.29 -13.67
N ARG A 203 -12.66 4.13 -14.20
CA ARG A 203 -12.44 4.23 -15.65
C ARG A 203 -11.93 2.92 -16.24
N GLN A 204 -11.01 2.25 -15.56
CA GLN A 204 -10.53 0.92 -15.99
C GLN A 204 -11.63 -0.12 -15.96
N SER A 205 -12.49 -0.10 -14.94
CA SER A 205 -13.66 -0.98 -14.83
C SER A 205 -14.64 -0.73 -15.98
N ILE A 206 -14.98 0.52 -16.27
CA ILE A 206 -15.85 0.90 -17.39
C ILE A 206 -15.27 0.41 -18.72
N ILE A 207 -13.98 0.67 -18.98
CA ILE A 207 -13.30 0.23 -20.22
C ILE A 207 -13.30 -1.30 -20.33
N SER A 208 -13.07 -2.01 -19.21
CA SER A 208 -13.05 -3.48 -19.19
C SER A 208 -14.42 -4.06 -19.51
N ILE A 209 -15.48 -3.53 -18.90
CA ILE A 209 -16.87 -3.95 -19.19
C ILE A 209 -17.22 -3.65 -20.64
N GLN A 210 -16.93 -2.44 -21.13
CA GLN A 210 -17.21 -2.06 -22.52
C GLN A 210 -16.45 -2.94 -23.54
N THR A 211 -15.19 -3.25 -23.26
CA THR A 211 -14.37 -4.12 -24.12
C THR A 211 -14.91 -5.55 -24.12
N PHE A 212 -15.31 -6.06 -22.96
CA PHE A 212 -15.95 -7.36 -22.82
C PHE A 212 -17.27 -7.44 -23.61
N LEU A 213 -18.15 -6.44 -23.43
CA LEU A 213 -19.43 -6.35 -24.16
C LEU A 213 -19.22 -6.27 -25.67
N LYS A 214 -18.21 -5.51 -26.13
CA LYS A 214 -17.87 -5.41 -27.55
C LYS A 214 -17.32 -6.73 -28.11
N ARG A 215 -16.51 -7.47 -27.35
CA ARG A 215 -15.96 -8.77 -27.76
C ARG A 215 -17.03 -9.84 -27.87
N LEU A 216 -18.05 -9.79 -27.03
CA LEU A 216 -19.21 -10.69 -27.04
C LEU A 216 -20.31 -10.26 -28.02
N ASP A 217 -20.10 -9.19 -28.79
CA ASP A 217 -21.08 -8.61 -29.71
C ASP A 217 -22.45 -8.38 -29.05
N VAL A 218 -22.42 -7.92 -27.79
CA VAL A 218 -23.64 -7.68 -27.01
C VAL A 218 -24.39 -6.49 -27.64
N PRO A 219 -25.69 -6.61 -27.96
CA PRO A 219 -26.46 -5.54 -28.60
C PRO A 219 -26.64 -4.34 -27.68
N THR A 220 -26.92 -3.15 -28.21
CA THR A 220 -27.27 -1.96 -27.41
C THR A 220 -28.55 -2.17 -26.58
N LEU A 221 -28.80 -1.34 -25.56
CA LEU A 221 -30.03 -1.48 -24.75
C LEU A 221 -31.30 -1.45 -25.60
N ILE A 222 -31.35 -0.58 -26.62
CA ILE A 222 -32.49 -0.48 -27.55
C ILE A 222 -32.65 -1.77 -28.35
N GLU A 223 -31.55 -2.36 -28.82
CA GLU A 223 -31.59 -3.63 -29.56
C GLU A 223 -31.95 -4.81 -28.65
N ILE A 224 -31.46 -4.82 -27.41
CA ILE A 224 -31.83 -5.83 -26.41
C ILE A 224 -33.33 -5.77 -26.13
N GLU A 225 -33.89 -4.58 -25.91
CA GLU A 225 -35.33 -4.42 -25.68
C GLU A 225 -36.15 -4.79 -26.91
N SER A 226 -35.70 -4.41 -28.11
CA SER A 226 -36.36 -4.81 -29.36
C SER A 226 -36.34 -6.33 -29.55
N ARG A 227 -35.21 -7.00 -29.29
CA ARG A 227 -35.11 -8.47 -29.36
C ARG A 227 -35.98 -9.14 -28.30
N ARG A 228 -35.96 -8.63 -27.07
CA ARG A 228 -36.81 -9.11 -25.97
C ARG A 228 -38.28 -9.06 -26.33
N ASN A 229 -38.75 -7.93 -26.88
CA ASN A 229 -40.14 -7.79 -27.30
C ASN A 229 -40.50 -8.76 -28.43
N GLY A 230 -39.62 -8.92 -29.43
CA GLY A 230 -39.82 -9.90 -30.51
C GLY A 230 -39.92 -11.34 -30.01
N ILE A 231 -39.11 -11.73 -29.02
CA ILE A 231 -39.16 -13.05 -28.40
C ILE A 231 -40.45 -13.22 -27.59
N LEU A 232 -40.88 -12.21 -26.84
CA LEU A 232 -42.14 -12.23 -26.09
C LEU A 232 -43.36 -12.35 -27.02
N GLU A 233 -43.37 -11.66 -28.15
CA GLU A 233 -44.39 -11.81 -29.19
C GLU A 233 -44.36 -13.21 -29.83
N GLY A 234 -43.18 -13.78 -30.02
CA GLY A 234 -43.00 -15.17 -30.45
C GLY A 234 -43.59 -16.18 -29.45
N LEU A 235 -43.28 -16.00 -28.16
CA LEU A 235 -43.84 -16.82 -27.08
C LEU A 235 -45.36 -16.70 -26.98
N ALA A 236 -45.91 -15.50 -27.15
CA ALA A 236 -47.36 -15.28 -27.17
C ALA A 236 -48.02 -16.04 -28.32
N ARG A 237 -47.44 -15.98 -29.53
CA ARG A 237 -47.91 -16.76 -30.70
C ARG A 237 -47.84 -18.27 -30.47
N LEU A 238 -46.70 -18.77 -29.99
CA LEU A 238 -46.54 -20.20 -29.66
C LEU A 238 -47.56 -20.67 -28.60
N THR A 239 -47.88 -19.81 -27.63
CA THR A 239 -48.90 -20.10 -26.60
C THR A 239 -50.30 -20.13 -27.20
N GLN A 240 -50.60 -19.22 -28.12
CA GLN A 240 -51.88 -19.21 -28.83
C GLN A 240 -52.04 -20.42 -29.75
N GLU A 241 -51.01 -20.75 -30.53
CA GLU A 241 -50.97 -21.96 -31.36
C GLU A 241 -51.17 -23.23 -30.52
N GLU A 242 -50.53 -23.30 -29.34
CA GLU A 242 -50.74 -24.41 -28.39
C GLU A 242 -52.20 -24.51 -27.93
N GLN A 243 -52.84 -23.37 -27.60
CA GLN A 243 -54.22 -23.33 -27.16
C GLN A 243 -55.19 -23.70 -28.27
N GLU A 244 -54.99 -23.21 -29.48
CA GLU A 244 -55.79 -23.55 -30.66
C GLU A 244 -55.67 -25.05 -30.99
N LEU A 245 -54.46 -25.61 -30.93
CA LEU A 245 -54.25 -27.05 -31.10
C LEU A 245 -55.01 -27.86 -30.04
N ARG A 246 -54.96 -27.45 -28.77
CA ARG A 246 -55.68 -28.09 -27.66
C ARG A 246 -57.21 -27.94 -27.78
N GLN A 247 -57.70 -26.82 -28.32
CA GLN A 247 -59.13 -26.55 -28.52
C GLN A 247 -59.70 -27.38 -29.69
N ASN A 248 -58.97 -27.45 -30.81
CA ASN A 248 -59.33 -28.28 -31.96
C ASN A 248 -59.43 -29.76 -31.59
N VAL A 249 -58.54 -30.24 -30.70
CA VAL A 249 -58.61 -31.60 -30.14
C VAL A 249 -59.87 -31.81 -29.29
N ARG A 250 -60.29 -30.83 -28.49
CA ARG A 250 -61.49 -30.96 -27.64
C ARG A 250 -62.79 -31.00 -28.44
N THR A 251 -62.84 -30.30 -29.58
CA THR A 251 -64.06 -30.18 -30.40
C THR A 251 -64.27 -31.40 -31.30
N SER A 252 -63.23 -32.16 -31.63
CA SER A 252 -63.32 -33.41 -32.40
C SER A 252 -63.60 -34.67 -31.55
N ILE A 253 -63.80 -34.54 -30.23
CA ILE A 253 -64.03 -35.65 -29.30
C ILE A 253 -65.42 -35.49 -28.65
N GLU A 254 -66.48 -35.58 -29.46
CA GLU A 254 -67.85 -35.84 -28.99
C GLU A 254 -68.29 -37.20 -29.55
N GLY A 255 -67.86 -38.29 -28.89
CA GLY A 255 -68.24 -39.66 -29.22
C GLY A 255 -67.44 -40.68 -28.41
N GLU A 256 -68.10 -41.31 -27.42
CA GLU A 256 -67.65 -42.47 -26.64
C GLU A 256 -66.34 -42.34 -25.82
N VAL A 257 -66.41 -41.57 -24.73
CA VAL A 257 -65.41 -41.60 -23.66
C VAL A 257 -65.98 -42.39 -22.46
N SER A 258 -65.84 -43.71 -22.46
CA SER A 258 -66.02 -44.49 -21.21
C SER A 258 -65.09 -45.69 -21.04
N THR A 259 -64.22 -46.00 -22.01
CA THR A 259 -63.32 -47.18 -21.93
C THR A 259 -61.83 -46.82 -21.84
N TYR A 260 -61.45 -45.54 -22.07
CA TYR A 260 -60.06 -45.10 -22.23
C TYR A 260 -59.43 -44.43 -20.99
N GLY A 261 -60.21 -44.22 -19.93
CA GLY A 261 -59.77 -43.53 -18.70
C GLY A 261 -58.50 -44.10 -18.05
N PRO A 262 -58.34 -45.43 -17.92
CA PRO A 262 -57.17 -46.02 -17.26
C PRO A 262 -55.86 -45.80 -18.03
N ALA A 263 -55.83 -46.11 -19.33
CA ALA A 263 -54.63 -45.95 -20.17
C ALA A 263 -54.24 -44.48 -20.38
N LYS A 264 -55.23 -43.58 -20.48
CA LYS A 264 -54.99 -42.12 -20.56
C LYS A 264 -54.44 -41.56 -19.26
N ASN A 265 -54.96 -42.01 -18.11
CA ASN A 265 -54.43 -41.61 -16.80
C ASN A 265 -53.03 -42.17 -16.57
N GLU A 266 -52.76 -43.39 -17.03
CA GLU A 266 -51.41 -43.97 -17.00
C GLU A 266 -50.42 -43.18 -17.86
N LEU A 267 -50.82 -42.78 -19.08
CA LEU A 267 -50.03 -41.90 -19.95
C LEU A 267 -49.77 -40.54 -19.30
N LEU A 268 -50.78 -39.90 -18.71
CA LEU A 268 -50.64 -38.61 -18.02
C LEU A 268 -49.70 -38.70 -16.81
N ASN A 269 -49.80 -39.79 -16.03
CA ASN A 269 -48.92 -40.01 -14.89
C ASN A 269 -47.47 -40.23 -15.34
N LYS A 270 -47.24 -41.04 -16.38
CA LYS A 270 -45.90 -41.26 -16.94
C LYS A 270 -45.33 -39.99 -17.58
N ARG A 271 -46.14 -39.16 -18.24
CA ARG A 271 -45.71 -37.84 -18.76
C ARG A 271 -45.33 -36.88 -17.63
N LYS A 272 -46.10 -36.86 -16.54
CA LYS A 272 -45.76 -36.06 -15.37
C LYS A 272 -44.45 -36.54 -14.72
N GLU A 273 -44.27 -37.85 -14.62
CA GLU A 273 -43.02 -38.46 -14.15
C GLU A 273 -41.84 -38.11 -15.07
N LEU A 274 -42.06 -38.10 -16.40
CA LEU A 274 -41.07 -37.68 -17.38
C LEU A 274 -40.68 -36.20 -17.19
N GLU A 275 -41.66 -35.30 -17.06
CA GLU A 275 -41.42 -33.87 -16.83
C GLU A 275 -40.68 -33.61 -15.51
N GLU A 276 -41.04 -34.34 -14.44
CA GLU A 276 -40.36 -34.26 -13.15
C GLU A 276 -38.90 -34.71 -13.28
N LYS A 277 -38.63 -35.84 -13.95
CA LYS A 277 -37.26 -36.33 -14.20
C LYS A 277 -36.46 -35.42 -15.14
N GLN A 278 -37.10 -34.81 -16.14
CA GLN A 278 -36.45 -33.84 -17.05
C GLN A 278 -36.13 -32.52 -16.35
N ARG A 279 -37.00 -32.06 -15.44
CA ARG A 279 -36.75 -30.89 -14.60
C ARG A 279 -35.61 -31.14 -13.62
N GLU A 280 -35.59 -32.32 -12.99
CA GLU A 280 -34.48 -32.76 -12.14
C GLU A 280 -33.17 -32.80 -12.93
N LEU A 281 -33.20 -33.33 -14.16
CA LEU A 281 -32.05 -33.38 -15.06
C LEU A 281 -31.52 -31.97 -15.40
N LEU A 282 -32.40 -31.02 -15.73
CA LEU A 282 -32.01 -29.63 -16.00
C LEU A 282 -31.38 -28.96 -14.79
N ASN A 283 -32.00 -29.11 -13.62
CA ASN A 283 -31.47 -28.58 -12.36
C ASN A 283 -30.08 -29.18 -12.04
N LEU A 284 -29.88 -30.48 -12.28
CA LEU A 284 -28.58 -31.11 -12.09
C LEU A 284 -27.53 -30.63 -13.10
N PHE A 285 -27.92 -30.28 -14.34
CA PHE A 285 -26.99 -29.65 -15.29
C PHE A 285 -26.56 -28.26 -14.84
N ASP A 286 -27.49 -27.45 -14.32
CA ASP A 286 -27.18 -26.12 -13.80
C ASP A 286 -26.28 -26.21 -12.54
N GLN A 287 -26.61 -27.10 -11.61
CA GLN A 287 -25.78 -27.38 -10.43
C GLN A 287 -24.39 -27.90 -10.84
N LYS A 288 -24.31 -28.80 -11.81
CA LYS A 288 -23.03 -29.29 -12.34
C LYS A 288 -22.20 -28.14 -12.91
N ARG A 289 -22.81 -27.23 -13.68
CA ARG A 289 -22.13 -26.06 -14.25
C ARG A 289 -21.60 -25.13 -13.15
N GLU A 290 -22.42 -24.82 -12.14
CA GLU A 290 -22.00 -24.00 -10.99
C GLU A 290 -20.80 -24.64 -10.26
N LYS A 291 -20.83 -25.96 -10.03
CA LYS A 291 -19.70 -26.68 -9.42
C LYS A 291 -18.45 -26.71 -10.31
N GLN A 292 -18.60 -26.76 -11.63
CA GLN A 292 -17.48 -26.64 -12.58
C GLN A 292 -16.84 -25.25 -12.52
N ASP A 293 -17.64 -24.18 -12.40
CA ASP A 293 -17.14 -22.82 -12.24
C ASP A 293 -16.37 -22.65 -10.92
N ILE A 294 -16.90 -23.18 -9.81
CA ILE A 294 -16.20 -23.23 -8.51
C ILE A 294 -14.89 -24.01 -8.61
N LYS A 295 -14.88 -25.16 -9.29
CA LYS A 295 -13.65 -25.94 -9.53
C LYS A 295 -12.61 -25.13 -10.31
N SER A 296 -13.03 -24.36 -11.31
CA SER A 296 -12.13 -23.48 -12.07
C SER A 296 -11.50 -22.41 -11.18
N LEU A 297 -12.30 -21.73 -10.35
CA LEU A 297 -11.82 -20.72 -9.40
C LEU A 297 -10.81 -21.31 -8.41
N LEU A 298 -11.12 -22.45 -7.80
CA LEU A 298 -10.20 -23.14 -6.88
C LEU A 298 -8.92 -23.60 -7.59
N SER A 299 -9.00 -24.01 -8.86
CA SER A 299 -7.83 -24.40 -9.65
C SER A 299 -6.92 -23.21 -9.98
N GLU A 300 -7.50 -22.04 -10.23
CA GLU A 300 -6.73 -20.79 -10.40
C GLU A 300 -6.06 -20.36 -9.10
N GLU A 301 -6.74 -20.55 -7.97
CA GLU A 301 -6.19 -20.30 -6.63
C GLU A 301 -4.98 -21.20 -6.35
N VAL A 302 -5.08 -22.51 -6.65
CA VAL A 302 -3.94 -23.44 -6.55
C VAL A 302 -2.77 -22.96 -7.43
N LYS A 303 -3.01 -22.54 -8.67
CA LYS A 303 -1.96 -21.99 -9.55
C LYS A 303 -1.35 -20.70 -8.98
N ARG A 304 -2.11 -19.89 -8.26
CA ARG A 304 -1.60 -18.69 -7.57
C ARG A 304 -0.69 -19.09 -6.41
N LEU A 305 -1.14 -20.01 -5.56
CA LEU A 305 -0.36 -20.52 -4.42
C LEU A 305 0.91 -21.27 -4.89
N GLU A 306 0.84 -22.08 -5.95
CA GLU A 306 1.99 -22.77 -6.54
C GLU A 306 2.99 -21.76 -7.16
N ARG A 307 2.52 -20.65 -7.74
CA ARG A 307 3.39 -19.54 -8.17
C ARG A 307 4.11 -18.87 -7.00
N HIS A 308 3.44 -18.70 -5.86
CA HIS A 308 4.08 -18.18 -4.66
C HIS A 308 5.16 -19.13 -4.11
N ILE A 309 4.89 -20.44 -4.03
CA ILE A 309 5.89 -21.43 -3.60
C ILE A 309 7.05 -21.54 -4.60
N SER A 310 6.77 -21.63 -5.90
CA SER A 310 7.82 -21.72 -6.92
C SER A 310 8.68 -20.47 -6.98
N SER A 311 8.10 -19.27 -6.75
CA SER A 311 8.90 -18.04 -6.61
C SER A 311 9.86 -18.12 -5.43
N HIS A 312 9.42 -18.67 -4.29
CA HIS A 312 10.28 -18.92 -3.14
C HIS A 312 11.39 -19.94 -3.48
N TYR A 313 11.06 -21.03 -4.19
CA TYR A 313 12.03 -22.06 -4.57
C TYR A 313 13.05 -21.55 -5.59
N VAL A 314 12.62 -20.82 -6.63
CA VAL A 314 13.50 -20.23 -7.65
C VAL A 314 14.48 -19.22 -7.02
N ILE A 315 14.01 -18.40 -6.09
CA ILE A 315 14.89 -17.48 -5.34
C ILE A 315 15.91 -18.27 -4.49
N SER A 316 15.54 -19.44 -3.97
CA SER A 316 16.44 -20.30 -3.18
C SER A 316 17.41 -21.16 -3.99
N THR A 317 17.23 -21.30 -5.31
CA THR A 317 18.10 -22.14 -6.19
C THR A 317 19.20 -21.36 -6.89
N PHE A 318 19.31 -20.05 -6.67
CA PHE A 318 20.43 -19.28 -7.21
C PHE A 318 21.72 -19.63 -6.47
N THR A 319 22.60 -20.34 -7.16
CA THR A 319 23.99 -20.48 -6.75
C THR A 319 24.76 -19.24 -7.20
N PHE A 320 25.24 -18.47 -6.24
CA PHE A 320 26.03 -17.29 -6.51
C PHE A 320 27.46 -17.72 -6.85
N THR A 321 27.91 -17.48 -8.08
CA THR A 321 29.32 -17.59 -8.47
C THR A 321 30.13 -16.37 -8.00
N ILE A 322 29.46 -15.22 -7.85
CA ILE A 322 30.04 -13.97 -7.41
C ILE A 322 29.12 -13.38 -6.33
N CYS A 323 29.70 -12.97 -5.20
CA CYS A 323 28.98 -12.33 -4.12
C CYS A 323 28.46 -10.95 -4.59
N PRO A 324 27.15 -10.70 -4.62
CA PRO A 324 26.59 -9.44 -5.15
C PRO A 324 26.86 -8.21 -4.27
N ARG A 325 27.39 -8.40 -3.05
CA ARG A 325 27.70 -7.30 -2.12
C ARG A 325 29.10 -6.75 -2.27
N CYS A 326 30.09 -7.62 -2.49
CA CYS A 326 31.51 -7.23 -2.61
C CYS A 326 32.12 -7.57 -3.97
N SER A 327 31.35 -8.19 -4.88
CA SER A 327 31.77 -8.63 -6.22
C SER A 327 32.95 -9.59 -6.22
N GLN A 328 33.22 -10.28 -5.11
CA GLN A 328 34.26 -11.31 -5.00
C GLN A 328 33.69 -12.68 -5.40
N GLU A 329 34.53 -13.52 -6.01
CA GLU A 329 34.18 -14.90 -6.33
C GLU A 329 33.85 -15.69 -5.07
N VAL A 330 32.80 -16.51 -5.15
CA VAL A 330 32.41 -17.40 -4.05
C VAL A 330 33.34 -18.61 -4.11
N THR A 331 34.12 -18.81 -3.05
CA THR A 331 35.12 -19.89 -3.01
C THR A 331 34.48 -21.25 -2.78
N SER A 332 35.20 -22.33 -3.12
CA SER A 332 34.72 -23.71 -2.90
C SER A 332 34.40 -24.01 -1.43
N GLU A 333 35.16 -23.42 -0.50
CA GLU A 333 34.90 -23.51 0.96
C GLU A 333 33.59 -22.80 1.35
N MET A 334 33.24 -21.70 0.68
CA MET A 334 31.97 -21.00 0.90
C MET A 334 30.78 -21.84 0.42
N HIS A 335 30.91 -22.53 -0.72
CA HIS A 335 29.88 -23.46 -1.19
C HIS A 335 29.71 -24.68 -0.28
N GLN A 336 30.79 -25.19 0.32
CA GLN A 336 30.70 -26.32 1.26
C GLN A 336 29.85 -26.02 2.51
N ARG A 337 29.72 -24.74 2.90
CA ARG A 337 28.89 -24.33 4.03
C ARG A 337 27.41 -24.68 3.85
N GLU A 338 26.93 -24.78 2.61
CA GLU A 338 25.55 -25.18 2.32
C GLU A 338 25.29 -26.63 2.72
N SER A 339 26.29 -27.51 2.61
CA SER A 339 26.21 -28.90 3.08
C SER A 339 26.07 -29.00 4.61
N ASP A 340 26.52 -27.99 5.34
CA ASP A 340 26.41 -27.87 6.79
C ASP A 340 25.14 -27.09 7.22
N GLY A 341 24.24 -26.77 6.29
CA GLY A 341 23.00 -26.04 6.55
C GLY A 341 23.20 -24.54 6.79
N LEU A 342 24.29 -23.96 6.27
CA LEU A 342 24.64 -22.54 6.41
C LEU A 342 24.70 -21.87 5.03
N CYS A 343 24.25 -20.62 4.92
CA CYS A 343 24.29 -19.87 3.67
C CYS A 343 25.73 -19.68 3.18
N SER A 344 26.00 -20.02 1.92
CA SER A 344 27.34 -19.91 1.30
C SER A 344 27.93 -18.49 1.36
N LEU A 345 27.09 -17.46 1.23
CA LEU A 345 27.53 -16.07 1.21
C LEU A 345 27.77 -15.46 2.59
N CYS A 346 26.89 -15.75 3.56
CA CYS A 346 26.88 -15.04 4.84
C CYS A 346 27.06 -15.93 6.07
N GLY A 347 27.09 -17.26 5.91
CA GLY A 347 27.32 -18.22 7.00
C GLY A 347 26.20 -18.29 8.05
N ARG A 348 25.02 -17.70 7.78
CA ARG A 348 23.84 -17.84 8.65
C ARG A 348 23.19 -19.19 8.45
N SER A 349 22.62 -19.76 9.51
CA SER A 349 21.83 -20.99 9.43
C SER A 349 20.66 -20.82 8.47
N LEU A 350 20.49 -21.78 7.57
CA LEU A 350 19.38 -21.88 6.64
C LEU A 350 18.12 -22.48 7.29
N ALA A 351 18.10 -22.68 8.61
CA ALA A 351 16.99 -23.31 9.33
C ALA A 351 15.70 -22.45 9.33
N GLU A 352 14.75 -22.91 8.50
CA GLU A 352 13.29 -22.97 8.65
C GLU A 352 12.54 -21.75 9.25
N HIS A 353 12.30 -20.74 8.40
CA HIS A 353 10.96 -20.14 8.40
C HIS A 353 10.04 -21.09 7.63
N ASN A 354 9.35 -21.97 8.36
CA ASN A 354 8.42 -22.96 7.80
C ASN A 354 7.09 -22.32 7.33
N ASP A 355 7.16 -21.16 6.66
CA ASP A 355 6.01 -20.63 5.91
C ASP A 355 5.62 -21.61 4.80
N SER A 356 6.57 -22.41 4.28
CA SER A 356 6.28 -23.49 3.32
C SER A 356 5.24 -24.46 3.86
N GLU A 357 5.28 -24.82 5.14
CA GLU A 357 4.30 -25.76 5.71
C GLU A 357 2.89 -25.16 5.76
N SER A 358 2.77 -23.85 6.00
CA SER A 358 1.50 -23.11 5.98
C SER A 358 0.94 -22.95 4.56
N TRP A 359 1.80 -22.67 3.57
CA TRP A 359 1.43 -22.58 2.17
C TRP A 359 1.11 -23.94 1.55
N GLU A 360 1.90 -24.96 1.85
CA GLU A 360 1.65 -26.34 1.47
C GLU A 360 0.37 -26.87 2.12
N LYS A 361 0.09 -26.51 3.38
CA LYS A 361 -1.19 -26.81 4.02
C LYS A 361 -2.33 -26.12 3.28
N SER A 362 -2.19 -24.85 2.94
CA SER A 362 -3.21 -24.12 2.16
C SER A 362 -3.45 -24.71 0.77
N ILE A 363 -2.39 -25.18 0.09
CA ILE A 363 -2.51 -25.93 -1.17
C ILE A 363 -3.18 -27.28 -0.95
N ARG A 364 -2.82 -28.01 0.11
CA ARG A 364 -3.46 -29.29 0.45
C ARG A 364 -4.94 -29.11 0.73
N ASP A 365 -5.31 -28.10 1.51
CA ASP A 365 -6.70 -27.79 1.87
C ASP A 365 -7.48 -27.38 0.61
N THR A 366 -6.92 -26.54 -0.25
CA THR A 366 -7.57 -26.13 -1.51
C THR A 366 -7.69 -27.31 -2.49
N LYS A 367 -6.65 -28.16 -2.60
CA LYS A 367 -6.70 -29.40 -3.41
C LYS A 367 -7.71 -30.40 -2.84
N GLN A 368 -7.89 -30.43 -1.51
CA GLN A 368 -8.90 -31.24 -0.84
C GLN A 368 -10.31 -30.73 -1.18
N SER A 369 -10.54 -29.42 -1.17
CA SER A 369 -11.81 -28.83 -1.63
C SER A 369 -12.08 -29.11 -3.11
N ILE A 370 -11.05 -29.10 -3.97
CA ILE A 370 -11.20 -29.52 -5.38
C ILE A 370 -11.62 -30.99 -5.46
N LYS A 371 -11.03 -31.88 -4.67
CA LYS A 371 -11.43 -33.30 -4.61
C LYS A 371 -12.87 -33.47 -4.13
N GLU A 372 -13.30 -32.70 -3.14
CA GLU A 372 -14.69 -32.72 -2.66
C GLU A 372 -15.66 -32.28 -3.75
N VAL A 373 -15.33 -31.19 -4.47
CA VAL A 373 -16.10 -30.75 -5.64
C VAL A 373 -16.10 -31.81 -6.75
N ASP A 374 -14.98 -32.49 -6.99
CA ASP A 374 -14.91 -33.57 -7.97
C ASP A 374 -15.76 -34.78 -7.59
N ILE A 375 -15.82 -35.14 -6.30
CA ILE A 375 -16.71 -36.21 -5.82
C ILE A 375 -18.16 -35.82 -6.10
N LEU A 376 -18.54 -34.57 -5.82
CA LEU A 376 -19.88 -34.05 -6.11
C LEU A 376 -20.18 -34.03 -7.62
N LEU A 377 -19.22 -33.65 -8.45
CA LEU A 377 -19.36 -33.67 -9.90
C LEU A 377 -19.56 -35.08 -10.43
N VAL A 378 -18.80 -36.06 -9.92
CA VAL A 378 -18.96 -37.48 -10.28
C VAL A 378 -20.32 -38.02 -9.82
N ASP A 379 -20.79 -37.62 -8.64
CA ASP A 379 -22.12 -38.00 -8.15
C ASP A 379 -23.24 -37.40 -9.01
N HIS A 380 -23.13 -36.12 -9.36
CA HIS A 380 -24.05 -35.46 -10.30
C HIS A 380 -23.99 -36.11 -11.68
N GLU A 381 -22.81 -36.49 -12.18
CA GLU A 381 -22.67 -37.22 -13.45
C GLU A 381 -23.34 -38.59 -13.41
N LYS A 382 -23.13 -39.36 -12.35
CA LYS A 382 -23.81 -40.65 -12.16
C LYS A 382 -25.32 -40.48 -12.07
N ARG A 383 -25.80 -39.43 -11.37
CA ARG A 383 -27.24 -39.14 -11.27
C ARG A 383 -27.81 -38.70 -12.61
N ILE A 384 -27.10 -37.87 -13.37
CA ILE A 384 -27.44 -37.46 -14.73
C ILE A 384 -27.51 -38.69 -15.64
N GLU A 385 -26.50 -39.56 -15.61
CA GLU A 385 -26.50 -40.81 -16.39
C GLU A 385 -27.64 -41.73 -15.99
N GLN A 386 -27.93 -41.86 -14.70
CA GLN A 386 -29.05 -42.66 -14.21
C GLN A 386 -30.38 -42.07 -14.66
N LEU A 387 -30.59 -40.76 -14.53
CA LEU A 387 -31.80 -40.09 -15.01
C LEU A 387 -31.94 -40.21 -16.53
N GLN A 388 -30.85 -40.09 -17.29
CA GLN A 388 -30.87 -40.34 -18.73
C GLN A 388 -31.21 -41.80 -19.06
N LYS A 389 -30.71 -42.76 -18.28
CA LYS A 389 -31.05 -44.19 -18.39
C LYS A 389 -32.48 -44.50 -17.96
N ASP A 390 -33.06 -43.74 -17.05
CA ASP A 390 -34.45 -43.87 -16.60
C ASP A 390 -35.41 -43.19 -17.60
N ILE A 391 -35.02 -42.05 -18.15
CA ILE A 391 -35.81 -41.28 -19.13
C ILE A 391 -35.97 -42.08 -20.42
N LYS A 392 -34.96 -42.83 -20.86
CA LYS A 392 -35.04 -43.65 -22.09
C LYS A 392 -36.17 -44.71 -22.06
N PRO A 393 -36.24 -45.63 -21.08
CA PRO A 393 -37.31 -46.60 -20.98
C PRO A 393 -38.64 -45.92 -20.67
N LEU A 394 -38.68 -44.87 -19.85
CA LEU A 394 -39.93 -44.15 -19.59
C LEU A 394 -40.47 -43.47 -20.86
N ALA A 395 -39.59 -42.89 -21.68
CA ALA A 395 -39.93 -42.34 -22.98
C ALA A 395 -40.36 -43.44 -23.96
N SER A 396 -39.70 -44.60 -23.96
CA SER A 396 -40.10 -45.76 -24.77
C SER A 396 -41.44 -46.33 -24.33
N GLU A 397 -41.74 -46.39 -23.03
CA GLU A 397 -43.01 -46.83 -22.49
C GLU A 397 -44.13 -45.83 -22.80
N ILE A 398 -43.83 -44.53 -22.74
CA ILE A 398 -44.74 -43.47 -23.22
C ILE A 398 -44.98 -43.65 -24.71
N GLU A 399 -43.94 -43.89 -25.51
CA GLU A 399 -44.06 -44.12 -26.95
C GLU A 399 -44.83 -45.40 -27.28
N ASP A 400 -44.66 -46.48 -26.52
CA ASP A 400 -45.40 -47.73 -26.69
C ASP A 400 -46.84 -47.61 -26.22
N LEU A 401 -47.11 -46.89 -25.13
CA LEU A 401 -48.47 -46.54 -24.69
C LEU A 401 -49.14 -45.59 -25.67
N GLU A 402 -48.40 -44.65 -26.25
CA GLU A 402 -48.85 -43.78 -27.33
C GLU A 402 -49.15 -44.60 -28.57
N LYS A 403 -48.27 -45.52 -29.00
CA LYS A 403 -48.53 -46.45 -30.12
C LYS A 403 -49.69 -47.39 -29.85
N LYS A 404 -49.89 -47.83 -28.61
CA LYS A 404 -51.01 -48.69 -28.22
C LYS A 404 -52.32 -47.90 -28.19
N LEU A 405 -52.32 -46.72 -27.57
CA LEU A 405 -53.42 -45.77 -27.65
C LEU A 405 -53.69 -45.38 -29.09
N GLU A 406 -52.68 -45.15 -29.92
CA GLU A 406 -52.76 -44.77 -31.34
C GLU A 406 -53.22 -45.92 -32.21
N ARG A 407 -52.89 -47.19 -31.90
CA ARG A 407 -53.50 -48.38 -32.54
C ARG A 407 -54.95 -48.58 -32.08
N GLU A 408 -55.27 -48.23 -30.83
CA GLU A 408 -56.63 -48.29 -30.25
C GLU A 408 -57.47 -47.03 -30.60
N THR A 409 -56.84 -45.94 -31.08
CA THR A 409 -57.42 -44.66 -31.53
C THR A 409 -57.00 -44.34 -32.96
N SER A 410 -56.71 -45.36 -33.78
CA SER A 410 -56.05 -45.27 -35.11
C SER A 410 -56.92 -44.64 -36.20
N GLN A 411 -57.83 -43.76 -35.82
CA GLN A 411 -58.46 -42.84 -36.73
C GLN A 411 -58.18 -41.36 -36.46
N TYR A 412 -57.44 -40.90 -35.42
CA TYR A 412 -57.39 -39.42 -35.24
C TYR A 412 -56.20 -38.63 -34.59
N VAL A 413 -55.11 -39.16 -33.99
CA VAL A 413 -54.27 -38.30 -33.08
C VAL A 413 -52.74 -38.14 -33.34
N SER A 414 -52.12 -38.85 -34.30
CA SER A 414 -50.65 -38.81 -34.55
C SER A 414 -50.00 -37.42 -34.79
N PRO A 415 -50.55 -36.52 -35.64
CA PRO A 415 -49.88 -35.27 -36.01
C PRO A 415 -49.82 -34.21 -34.89
N ILE A 416 -50.63 -34.36 -33.84
CA ILE A 416 -50.85 -33.31 -32.84
C ILE A 416 -49.78 -33.35 -31.74
N VAL A 417 -49.34 -34.55 -31.36
CA VAL A 417 -48.31 -34.74 -30.32
C VAL A 417 -46.95 -34.26 -30.81
N GLU A 418 -46.62 -34.52 -32.08
CA GLU A 418 -45.39 -34.04 -32.72
C GLU A 418 -45.36 -32.49 -32.79
N HIS A 419 -46.49 -31.88 -33.18
CA HIS A 419 -46.61 -30.43 -33.23
C HIS A 419 -46.49 -29.77 -31.85
N LEU A 420 -47.04 -30.40 -30.80
CA LEU A 420 -46.86 -29.95 -29.41
C LEU A 420 -45.40 -30.05 -28.95
N GLY A 421 -44.68 -31.11 -29.30
CA GLY A 421 -43.27 -31.26 -28.99
C GLY A 421 -42.39 -30.16 -29.60
N LEU A 422 -42.69 -29.77 -30.85
CA LEU A 422 -42.02 -28.65 -31.52
C LEU A 422 -42.28 -27.31 -30.83
N ILE A 423 -43.53 -27.05 -30.42
CA ILE A 423 -43.91 -25.84 -29.70
C ILE A 423 -43.18 -25.75 -28.34
N VAL A 424 -43.11 -26.84 -27.58
CA VAL A 424 -42.42 -26.88 -26.28
C VAL A 424 -40.92 -26.60 -26.44
N SER A 425 -40.27 -27.24 -27.43
CA SER A 425 -38.85 -27.00 -27.72
C SER A 425 -38.57 -25.54 -28.10
N ALA A 426 -39.43 -24.95 -28.94
CA ALA A 426 -39.34 -23.54 -29.33
C ALA A 426 -39.49 -22.60 -28.12
N ARG A 427 -40.41 -22.90 -27.19
CA ARG A 427 -40.58 -22.13 -25.95
C ARG A 427 -39.35 -22.19 -25.05
N VAL A 428 -38.79 -23.38 -24.82
CA VAL A 428 -37.58 -23.55 -24.00
C VAL A 428 -36.39 -22.79 -24.61
N SER A 429 -36.26 -22.80 -25.94
CA SER A 429 -35.22 -22.03 -26.63
C SER A 429 -35.40 -20.53 -26.43
N ALA A 430 -36.64 -20.03 -26.58
CA ALA A 430 -36.98 -18.62 -26.37
C ALA A 430 -36.75 -18.16 -24.92
N GLU A 431 -37.08 -18.98 -23.93
CA GLU A 431 -36.84 -18.68 -22.50
C GLU A 431 -35.35 -18.61 -22.15
N ARG A 432 -34.51 -19.48 -22.75
CA ARG A 432 -33.05 -19.41 -22.62
C ARG A 432 -32.48 -18.13 -23.23
N GLU A 433 -33.00 -17.74 -24.39
CA GLU A 433 -32.57 -16.52 -25.07
C GLU A 433 -32.96 -15.26 -24.28
N LEU A 434 -34.16 -15.23 -23.68
CA LEU A 434 -34.58 -14.17 -22.75
C LEU A 434 -33.65 -14.06 -21.54
N SER A 435 -33.28 -15.19 -20.93
CA SER A 435 -32.38 -15.21 -19.77
C SER A 435 -30.99 -14.66 -20.11
N LYS A 436 -30.49 -14.98 -21.31
CA LYS A 436 -29.23 -14.43 -21.84
C LYS A 436 -29.31 -12.91 -22.06
N LEU A 437 -30.39 -12.44 -22.70
CA LEU A 437 -30.61 -11.01 -22.95
C LEU A 437 -30.74 -10.21 -21.64
N GLU A 438 -31.35 -10.78 -20.60
CA GLU A 438 -31.46 -10.14 -19.30
C GLU A 438 -30.09 -9.96 -18.63
N TYR A 439 -29.23 -10.99 -18.69
CA TYR A 439 -27.85 -10.88 -18.21
C TYR A 439 -27.06 -9.81 -18.98
N GLU A 440 -27.16 -9.81 -20.31
CA GLU A 440 -26.53 -8.81 -21.18
C GLU A 440 -27.01 -7.39 -20.86
N LYS A 441 -28.30 -7.22 -20.57
CA LYS A 441 -28.90 -5.95 -20.12
C LYS A 441 -28.29 -5.46 -18.80
N GLN A 442 -28.25 -6.32 -17.79
CA GLN A 442 -27.69 -5.97 -16.48
C GLN A 442 -26.23 -5.50 -16.56
N GLN A 443 -25.41 -6.18 -17.36
CA GLN A 443 -24.00 -5.79 -17.55
C GLN A 443 -23.86 -4.41 -18.22
N ARG A 444 -24.76 -4.07 -19.16
CA ARG A 444 -24.80 -2.73 -19.76
C ARG A 444 -25.27 -1.66 -18.80
N GLU A 445 -26.33 -1.93 -18.05
CA GLU A 445 -26.85 -1.01 -17.04
C GLU A 445 -25.79 -0.71 -15.96
N LEU A 446 -25.01 -1.71 -15.55
CA LEU A 446 -23.90 -1.51 -14.61
C LEU A 446 -22.82 -0.57 -15.19
N ALA A 447 -22.40 -0.76 -16.44
CA ALA A 447 -21.44 0.12 -17.09
C ALA A 447 -21.94 1.56 -17.21
N ILE A 448 -23.23 1.72 -17.54
CA ILE A 448 -23.89 3.03 -17.61
C ILE A 448 -23.96 3.66 -16.21
N HIS A 449 -24.31 2.88 -15.17
CA HIS A 449 -24.35 3.38 -13.80
C HIS A 449 -23.00 3.95 -13.36
N TYR A 450 -21.92 3.20 -13.58
CA TYR A 450 -20.56 3.67 -13.29
C TYR A 450 -20.20 4.95 -14.07
N GLN A 451 -20.61 5.03 -15.33
CA GLN A 451 -20.26 6.14 -16.21
C GLN A 451 -21.09 7.42 -15.93
N GLU A 452 -22.39 7.28 -15.64
CA GLU A 452 -23.33 8.40 -15.53
C GLU A 452 -23.53 8.89 -14.10
N TYR A 453 -23.31 8.04 -13.09
CA TYR A 453 -23.56 8.37 -11.69
C TYR A 453 -22.29 8.38 -10.86
N ASP A 454 -21.59 7.25 -10.76
CA ASP A 454 -20.47 7.12 -9.82
C ASP A 454 -19.27 7.98 -10.23
N LEU A 455 -18.89 7.93 -11.51
CA LEU A 455 -17.77 8.71 -12.02
C LEU A 455 -18.01 10.23 -11.87
N PRO A 456 -19.14 10.81 -12.33
CA PRO A 456 -19.42 12.24 -12.12
C PRO A 456 -19.52 12.63 -10.65
N LYS A 457 -20.07 11.76 -9.79
CA LYS A 457 -20.14 11.99 -8.34
C LYS A 457 -18.75 12.15 -7.74
N ILE A 458 -17.85 11.19 -7.97
CA ILE A 458 -16.49 11.24 -7.40
C ILE A 458 -15.67 12.39 -8.01
N GLN A 459 -15.89 12.71 -9.30
CA GLN A 459 -15.30 13.90 -9.92
C GLN A 459 -15.74 15.20 -9.24
N LYS A 460 -17.03 15.33 -8.91
CA LYS A 460 -17.55 16.49 -8.18
C LYS A 460 -16.94 16.59 -6.78
N GLU A 461 -16.89 15.47 -6.06
CA GLU A 461 -16.23 15.43 -4.74
C GLU A 461 -14.74 15.78 -4.83
N LEU A 462 -14.04 15.34 -5.89
CA LEU A 462 -12.64 15.71 -6.14
C LEU A 462 -12.49 17.22 -6.35
N ASP A 463 -13.39 17.84 -7.11
CA ASP A 463 -13.37 19.28 -7.36
C ASP A 463 -13.66 20.08 -6.08
N GLU A 464 -14.55 19.60 -5.21
CA GLU A 464 -14.82 20.19 -3.90
C GLU A 464 -13.57 20.15 -3.00
N VAL A 465 -12.92 19.00 -2.90
CA VAL A 465 -11.68 18.84 -2.11
C VAL A 465 -10.52 19.68 -2.70
N LYS A 466 -10.44 19.85 -4.02
CA LYS A 466 -9.45 20.73 -4.67
C LYS A 466 -9.68 22.20 -4.35
N ARG A 467 -10.94 22.64 -4.25
CA ARG A 467 -11.28 24.00 -3.81
C ARG A 467 -10.90 24.20 -2.35
N GLU A 468 -11.23 23.24 -1.49
CA GLU A 468 -10.82 23.25 -0.08
C GLU A 468 -9.30 23.38 0.08
N LEU A 469 -8.51 22.62 -0.69
CA LEU A 469 -7.05 22.73 -0.68
C LEU A 469 -6.57 24.14 -1.04
N THR A 470 -7.22 24.76 -2.03
CA THR A 470 -6.89 26.12 -2.48
C THR A 470 -7.19 27.13 -1.37
N ASP A 471 -8.31 26.98 -0.69
CA ASP A 471 -8.71 27.84 0.44
C ASP A 471 -7.74 27.67 1.63
N LEU A 472 -7.34 26.44 1.96
CA LEU A 472 -6.34 26.16 2.99
C LEU A 472 -4.98 26.80 2.65
N LYS A 473 -4.53 26.69 1.39
CA LYS A 473 -3.28 27.34 0.93
C LYS A 473 -3.36 28.86 0.99
N ASN A 474 -4.51 29.44 0.64
CA ASN A 474 -4.73 30.89 0.75
C ASN A 474 -4.72 31.38 2.21
N LYS A 475 -5.27 30.59 3.15
CA LYS A 475 -5.24 30.89 4.59
C LYS A 475 -3.82 30.89 5.17
N LEU A 476 -2.90 30.11 4.59
CA LEU A 476 -1.52 30.01 5.04
C LEU A 476 -0.70 31.29 4.73
N GLY A 477 -1.17 32.10 3.78
CA GLY A 477 -0.50 33.33 3.37
C GLY A 477 0.49 33.11 2.23
N ASN A 478 1.40 34.08 2.04
CA ASN A 478 2.31 34.08 0.89
C ASN A 478 3.58 33.25 1.19
N PRO A 479 3.84 32.15 0.44
CA PRO A 479 5.06 31.34 0.62
C PRO A 479 6.37 32.12 0.48
N SER A 480 6.37 33.24 -0.27
CA SER A 480 7.57 34.08 -0.43
C SER A 480 8.10 34.63 0.89
N GLU A 481 7.26 34.83 1.91
CA GLU A 481 7.73 35.30 3.22
C GLU A 481 8.64 34.26 3.89
N TYR A 482 8.27 32.99 3.79
CA TYR A 482 9.05 31.85 4.31
C TYR A 482 10.38 31.69 3.55
N TYR A 483 10.35 31.84 2.22
CA TYR A 483 11.56 31.78 1.40
C TYR A 483 12.53 32.92 1.73
N ASN A 484 12.03 34.14 1.89
CA ASN A 484 12.84 35.30 2.24
C ASN A 484 13.45 35.19 3.64
N ALA A 485 12.69 34.67 4.60
CA ALA A 485 13.17 34.41 5.95
C ALA A 485 14.33 33.38 5.95
N PHE A 486 14.16 32.27 5.21
CA PHE A 486 15.24 31.31 5.00
C PHE A 486 16.47 31.96 4.35
N ILE A 487 16.30 32.67 3.21
CA ILE A 487 17.41 33.32 2.48
C ILE A 487 18.18 34.28 3.39
N THR A 488 17.48 35.03 4.25
CA THR A 488 18.09 35.99 5.17
C THR A 488 19.07 35.31 6.12
N HIS A 489 18.65 34.22 6.78
CA HIS A 489 19.54 33.49 7.69
C HIS A 489 20.62 32.71 6.96
N PHE A 490 20.29 32.12 5.80
CA PHE A 490 21.24 31.38 4.98
C PHE A 490 22.39 32.27 4.49
N ARG A 491 22.05 33.44 3.92
CA ARG A 491 23.04 34.43 3.48
C ARG A 491 23.86 34.97 4.64
N THR A 492 23.22 35.24 5.78
CA THR A 492 23.92 35.73 6.98
C THR A 492 24.96 34.71 7.47
N PHE A 493 24.63 33.42 7.45
CA PHE A 493 25.57 32.36 7.81
C PHE A 493 26.76 32.31 6.82
N LEU A 494 26.48 32.26 5.52
CA LEU A 494 27.52 32.17 4.49
C LEU A 494 28.46 33.38 4.48
N ASN A 495 27.97 34.58 4.80
CA ASN A 495 28.79 35.79 4.87
C ASN A 495 29.68 35.87 6.12
N ARG A 496 29.45 35.02 7.13
CA ARG A 496 30.22 34.99 8.39
C ARG A 496 31.25 33.87 8.44
N VAL A 497 31.31 33.04 7.41
CA VAL A 497 32.26 31.94 7.28
C VAL A 497 33.07 32.15 6.01
N ASP A 498 34.39 31.97 6.08
CA ASP A 498 35.25 32.15 4.93
C ASP A 498 35.07 31.01 3.93
N LEU A 499 34.54 31.33 2.75
CA LEU A 499 34.36 30.43 1.61
C LEU A 499 35.40 30.73 0.53
N ASP A 500 35.83 29.72 -0.23
CA ASP A 500 36.70 29.94 -1.39
C ASP A 500 35.90 30.53 -2.57
N GLN A 501 34.64 30.09 -2.73
CA GLN A 501 33.71 30.65 -3.70
C GLN A 501 32.90 31.81 -3.09
N PRO A 502 33.02 33.05 -3.60
CA PRO A 502 32.30 34.19 -3.06
C PRO A 502 30.79 34.06 -3.27
N VAL A 503 30.01 34.43 -2.26
CA VAL A 503 28.54 34.42 -2.30
C VAL A 503 28.03 35.85 -2.49
N GLU A 504 27.62 36.18 -3.71
CA GLU A 504 27.11 37.52 -4.05
C GLU A 504 25.58 37.59 -3.92
N VAL A 505 24.91 36.60 -4.54
CA VAL A 505 23.46 36.53 -4.66
C VAL A 505 22.97 35.18 -4.15
N VAL A 506 21.92 35.21 -3.32
CA VAL A 506 21.21 34.02 -2.85
C VAL A 506 19.74 34.18 -3.20
N GLU A 507 19.18 33.19 -3.89
CA GLU A 507 17.77 33.13 -4.28
C GLU A 507 17.17 31.79 -3.86
N TRP A 508 15.84 31.67 -3.96
CA TRP A 508 15.13 30.42 -3.69
C TRP A 508 14.50 29.88 -4.97
N ASP A 509 14.76 28.61 -5.30
CA ASP A 509 14.07 27.93 -6.39
C ASP A 509 12.83 27.19 -5.86
N ALA A 510 11.65 27.76 -6.13
CA ALA A 510 10.36 27.18 -5.72
C ALA A 510 10.03 25.84 -6.40
N LYS A 511 10.74 25.45 -7.48
CA LYS A 511 10.52 24.15 -8.13
C LYS A 511 11.27 23.04 -7.41
N THR A 512 12.54 23.28 -7.07
CA THR A 512 13.40 22.28 -6.42
C THR A 512 13.38 22.36 -4.90
N PHE A 513 12.81 23.43 -4.32
CA PHE A 513 12.83 23.72 -2.88
C PHE A 513 14.26 23.77 -2.31
N LEU A 514 15.16 24.40 -3.08
CA LEU A 514 16.57 24.54 -2.75
C LEU A 514 17.05 25.98 -3.01
N PRO A 515 18.06 26.46 -2.26
CA PRO A 515 18.68 27.74 -2.55
C PRO A 515 19.54 27.69 -3.82
N LEU A 516 19.53 28.82 -4.54
CA LEU A 516 20.45 29.12 -5.61
C LEU A 516 21.50 30.09 -5.09
N ILE A 517 22.77 29.79 -5.32
CA ILE A 517 23.93 30.62 -5.00
C ILE A 517 24.51 31.11 -6.32
N ASN A 518 24.56 32.43 -6.53
CA ASN A 518 25.01 33.06 -7.78
C ASN A 518 24.32 32.48 -9.03
N GLY A 519 22.99 32.25 -8.95
CA GLY A 519 22.18 31.68 -10.03
C GLY A 519 22.40 30.18 -10.27
N GLN A 520 23.14 29.49 -9.40
CA GLN A 520 23.47 28.08 -9.52
C GLN A 520 22.96 27.27 -8.33
N SER A 521 22.57 26.01 -8.56
CA SER A 521 22.24 25.12 -7.45
C SER A 521 23.43 24.99 -6.49
N TYR A 522 23.17 25.05 -5.18
CA TYR A 522 24.19 24.88 -4.14
C TYR A 522 25.03 23.59 -4.31
N LYS A 523 24.50 22.57 -5.02
CA LYS A 523 25.21 21.32 -5.36
C LYS A 523 26.47 21.53 -6.22
N LYS A 524 26.63 22.69 -6.83
CA LYS A 524 27.84 23.05 -7.60
C LYS A 524 29.00 23.55 -6.72
N MET A 525 28.75 23.82 -5.44
CA MET A 525 29.83 24.01 -4.46
C MET A 525 30.64 22.72 -4.33
N ILE A 526 31.96 22.82 -4.15
CA ILE A 526 32.87 21.67 -4.09
C ILE A 526 33.66 21.73 -2.78
N GLY A 527 34.07 20.57 -2.26
CA GLY A 527 34.95 20.55 -1.10
C GLY A 527 34.26 21.00 0.18
N PHE A 528 34.99 21.72 1.03
CA PHE A 528 34.47 22.24 2.29
C PHE A 528 33.39 23.32 2.10
N ASP A 529 33.39 24.07 1.00
CA ASP A 529 32.32 25.05 0.71
C ASP A 529 30.95 24.38 0.63
N LEU A 530 30.88 23.17 0.05
CA LEU A 530 29.64 22.37 0.03
C LEU A 530 29.21 21.98 1.44
N VAL A 531 30.15 21.55 2.30
CA VAL A 531 29.88 21.16 3.70
C VAL A 531 29.33 22.37 4.47
N ILE A 532 29.99 23.53 4.36
CA ILE A 532 29.55 24.78 4.99
C ILE A 532 28.17 25.18 4.49
N THR A 533 27.92 25.05 3.18
CA THR A 533 26.62 25.40 2.56
C THR A 533 25.48 24.51 3.06
N VAL A 534 25.72 23.21 3.22
CA VAL A 534 24.72 22.29 3.81
C VAL A 534 24.49 22.60 5.28
N MET A 535 25.52 22.94 6.05
CA MET A 535 25.35 23.38 7.44
C MET A 535 24.57 24.70 7.50
N ALA A 536 24.84 25.64 6.60
CA ALA A 536 24.09 26.88 6.47
C ALA A 536 22.61 26.61 6.18
N PHE A 537 22.29 25.60 5.37
CA PHE A 537 20.92 25.21 5.06
C PHE A 537 20.18 24.76 6.32
N HIS A 538 20.75 23.84 7.10
CA HIS A 538 20.14 23.35 8.35
C HIS A 538 20.04 24.47 9.40
N TYR A 539 21.10 25.28 9.52
CA TYR A 539 21.10 26.48 10.35
C TYR A 539 19.95 27.42 9.99
N ALA A 540 19.77 27.72 8.70
CA ALA A 540 18.77 28.66 8.25
C ALA A 540 17.34 28.19 8.50
N ILE A 541 17.06 26.89 8.35
CA ILE A 541 15.74 26.32 8.70
C ILE A 541 15.48 26.48 10.20
N LEU A 542 16.45 26.11 11.05
CA LEU A 542 16.32 26.24 12.50
C LEU A 542 16.15 27.71 12.90
N ALA A 543 17.02 28.59 12.41
CA ALA A 543 17.06 30.01 12.73
C ALA A 543 15.77 30.72 12.31
N MET A 544 15.29 30.49 11.09
CA MET A 544 13.97 30.95 10.65
C MET A 544 12.88 30.49 11.61
N GLY A 545 12.94 29.23 12.05
CA GLY A 545 11.95 28.68 12.95
C GLY A 545 11.91 29.30 14.35
N VAL A 546 12.97 29.99 14.80
CA VAL A 546 13.02 30.57 16.16
C VAL A 546 13.12 32.09 16.22
N ASN A 547 13.68 32.70 15.17
CA ASN A 547 13.94 34.13 15.11
C ASN A 547 12.89 34.90 14.30
N GLU A 548 12.04 34.22 13.51
CA GLU A 548 11.07 34.87 12.61
C GLU A 548 9.63 34.68 13.11
N PRO A 549 9.04 35.66 13.84
CA PRO A 549 7.73 35.49 14.48
C PRO A 549 6.57 35.31 13.51
N LYS A 550 6.75 35.75 12.26
CA LYS A 550 5.74 35.64 11.20
C LYS A 550 5.72 34.26 10.55
N VAL A 551 6.79 33.48 10.72
CA VAL A 551 6.94 32.16 10.11
C VAL A 551 6.58 31.08 11.11
N ARG A 552 5.51 30.34 10.81
CA ARG A 552 5.19 29.11 11.53
C ARG A 552 5.94 27.95 10.90
N SER A 553 7.14 27.67 11.38
CA SER A 553 7.99 26.58 10.88
C SER A 553 7.62 25.24 11.52
N GLY A 554 7.61 24.16 10.74
CA GLY A 554 7.52 22.78 11.22
C GLY A 554 8.86 22.17 11.66
N HIS A 555 9.92 22.95 11.82
CA HIS A 555 11.20 22.45 12.33
C HIS A 555 11.12 22.14 13.84
N PRO A 556 11.54 20.95 14.32
CA PRO A 556 11.33 20.50 15.71
C PRO A 556 12.26 21.16 16.74
N LYS A 557 12.97 22.22 16.35
CA LYS A 557 13.97 22.98 17.13
C LYS A 557 15.12 22.16 17.74
N LEU A 558 15.25 20.89 17.39
CA LEU A 558 16.43 20.06 17.60
C LEU A 558 17.34 20.17 16.39
N LEU A 559 18.66 20.28 16.56
CA LEU A 559 19.63 20.11 15.48
C LEU A 559 20.80 19.26 15.97
N ILE A 560 21.07 18.14 15.28
CA ILE A 560 22.18 17.25 15.60
C ILE A 560 23.21 17.34 14.48
N ILE A 561 24.47 17.60 14.84
CA ILE A 561 25.58 17.72 13.90
C ILE A 561 26.66 16.71 14.28
N ASP A 562 26.81 15.66 13.48
CA ASP A 562 27.86 14.66 13.63
C ASP A 562 29.14 15.14 12.92
N GLU A 563 30.06 15.70 13.70
CA GLU A 563 31.39 16.14 13.26
C GLU A 563 31.38 17.13 12.08
N PRO A 564 31.25 18.43 12.38
CA PRO A 564 31.21 19.48 11.37
C PRO A 564 32.53 19.62 10.58
N GLN A 565 33.65 19.20 11.18
CA GLN A 565 34.97 19.35 10.58
C GLN A 565 35.22 18.25 9.54
N GLN A 566 34.91 18.55 8.28
CA GLN A 566 35.07 17.61 7.18
C GLN A 566 35.82 18.21 6.00
N GLN A 567 36.25 17.33 5.08
CA GLN A 567 36.86 17.71 3.79
C GLN A 567 38.01 18.74 3.91
N LYS A 568 38.80 18.64 5.00
CA LYS A 568 39.93 19.54 5.28
C LYS A 568 39.53 21.03 5.38
N MET A 569 38.33 21.34 5.90
CA MET A 569 37.83 22.70 6.16
C MET A 569 38.84 23.62 6.89
N GLY A 570 39.70 23.05 7.72
CA GLY A 570 40.66 23.81 8.53
C GLY A 570 40.03 24.31 9.84
N LYS A 571 40.88 24.60 10.82
CA LYS A 571 40.44 24.93 12.18
C LYS A 571 39.74 26.28 12.27
N GLU A 572 40.21 27.28 11.53
CA GLU A 572 39.64 28.64 11.56
C GLU A 572 38.19 28.68 11.06
N ARG A 573 37.94 28.16 9.85
CA ARG A 573 36.59 28.03 9.28
C ARG A 573 35.68 27.16 10.14
N TYR A 574 36.22 26.07 10.68
CA TYR A 574 35.48 25.21 11.60
C TYR A 574 34.99 25.99 12.83
N LEU A 575 35.85 26.83 13.43
CA LEU A 575 35.48 27.67 14.56
C LEU A 575 34.46 28.74 14.17
N GLN A 576 34.57 29.34 12.98
CA GLN A 576 33.57 30.29 12.46
C GLN A 576 32.18 29.63 12.33
N VAL A 577 32.12 28.43 11.74
CA VAL A 577 30.90 27.62 11.65
C VAL A 577 30.33 27.31 13.04
N LEU A 578 31.16 26.79 13.94
CA LEU A 578 30.71 26.41 15.27
C LEU A 578 30.19 27.62 16.07
N ASN A 579 30.84 28.78 15.94
CA ASN A 579 30.40 30.02 16.57
C ASN A 579 29.00 30.46 16.10
N GLN A 580 28.61 30.20 14.84
CA GLN A 580 27.24 30.48 14.41
C GLN A 580 26.22 29.64 15.20
N PHE A 581 26.49 28.34 15.38
CA PHE A 581 25.61 27.46 16.14
C PHE A 581 25.60 27.78 17.63
N ILE A 582 26.76 28.12 18.22
CA ILE A 582 26.86 28.57 19.62
C ILE A 582 26.00 29.82 19.81
N GLN A 583 26.17 30.84 18.96
CA GLN A 583 25.42 32.09 19.05
C GLN A 583 23.91 31.83 18.98
N LEU A 584 23.44 31.03 18.01
CA LEU A 584 22.03 30.72 17.87
C LEU A 584 21.48 29.98 19.10
N ALA A 585 22.25 29.03 19.65
CA ALA A 585 21.88 28.27 20.84
C ALA A 585 21.82 29.14 22.10
N GLU A 586 22.73 30.09 22.26
CA GLU A 586 22.77 31.00 23.42
C GLU A 586 21.62 32.03 23.36
N GLU A 587 21.39 32.64 22.20
CA GLU A 587 20.29 33.60 21.99
C GLU A 587 18.91 32.95 22.18
N ASN A 588 18.79 31.65 21.90
CA ASN A 588 17.52 30.91 21.92
C ASN A 588 17.53 29.72 22.90
N LYS A 589 18.28 29.78 24.00
CA LYS A 589 18.53 28.66 24.92
C LYS A 589 17.29 27.90 25.39
N ALA A 590 16.15 28.57 25.56
CA ALA A 590 14.90 27.94 26.01
C ALA A 590 14.05 27.34 24.87
N LYS A 591 14.38 27.65 23.61
CA LYS A 591 13.60 27.28 22.42
C LYS A 591 14.27 26.24 21.54
N VAL A 592 15.60 26.16 21.56
CA VAL A 592 16.37 25.23 20.71
C VAL A 592 17.17 24.25 21.53
N GLN A 593 17.51 23.12 20.89
CA GLN A 593 18.56 22.23 21.34
C GLN A 593 19.46 21.88 20.15
N ILE A 594 20.74 22.24 20.25
CA ILE A 594 21.76 21.95 19.27
C ILE A 594 22.77 21.00 19.91
N ILE A 595 23.01 19.87 19.25
CA ILE A 595 23.94 18.83 19.71
C ILE A 595 25.04 18.72 18.65
N VAL A 596 26.28 19.02 19.04
CA VAL A 596 27.44 18.94 18.15
C VAL A 596 28.40 17.89 18.66
N ALA A 597 28.68 16.87 17.85
CA ALA A 597 29.79 15.95 18.10
C ALA A 597 31.10 16.52 17.54
N THR A 598 32.15 16.57 18.37
CA THR A 598 33.47 17.06 17.94
C THR A 598 34.63 16.48 18.77
N ASP A 599 35.86 16.65 18.27
CA ASP A 599 37.08 16.32 19.01
C ASP A 599 37.29 17.29 20.18
N THR A 600 37.71 16.76 21.33
CA THR A 600 37.98 17.54 22.55
C THR A 600 38.93 18.72 22.31
N ARG A 601 39.87 18.61 21.36
CA ARG A 601 40.86 19.65 21.02
C ARG A 601 40.29 20.80 20.21
N ASP A 602 39.12 20.62 19.62
CA ASP A 602 38.49 21.57 18.72
C ASP A 602 37.30 22.29 19.39
N ILE A 603 37.02 22.00 20.66
CA ILE A 603 36.05 22.73 21.47
C ILE A 603 36.60 24.14 21.78
N PRO A 604 35.91 25.21 21.35
CA PRO A 604 36.30 26.57 21.68
C PRO A 604 36.05 26.87 23.15
N THR A 605 36.81 27.81 23.73
CA THR A 605 36.81 28.10 25.16
C THR A 605 35.42 28.49 25.69
N ASN A 606 34.65 29.26 24.93
CA ASN A 606 33.29 29.66 25.26
C ASN A 606 32.30 28.47 25.30
N ALA A 607 32.63 27.35 24.64
CA ALA A 607 31.72 26.22 24.53
C ALA A 607 32.06 25.03 25.45
N LYS A 608 33.20 25.08 26.16
CA LYS A 608 33.61 24.07 27.14
C LYS A 608 32.56 23.78 28.24
N PRO A 609 31.81 24.76 28.77
CA PRO A 609 30.79 24.49 29.78
C PRO A 609 29.63 23.60 29.29
N TYR A 610 29.47 23.45 27.97
CA TYR A 610 28.42 22.62 27.36
C TYR A 610 28.93 21.21 26.98
N GLY A 611 30.16 20.86 27.37
CA GLY A 611 30.80 19.60 27.04
C GLY A 611 30.21 18.41 27.79
N ILE A 612 29.91 17.34 27.06
CA ILE A 612 29.50 16.02 27.56
C ILE A 612 30.55 15.03 27.07
N GLU A 613 31.32 14.47 28.01
CA GLU A 613 32.39 13.51 27.73
C GLU A 613 31.82 12.10 27.53
N ILE A 614 32.10 11.51 26.37
CA ILE A 614 31.86 10.10 26.05
C ILE A 614 33.11 9.30 26.42
N ARG A 615 32.94 8.27 27.25
CA ARG A 615 34.04 7.53 27.89
C ARG A 615 34.36 6.21 27.24
#